data_AF-W4L6G7-F1
#
_entry.id   AF-W4L6G7-F1
#
_cell.length_a   1.000
_cell.length_b   1.000
_cell.length_c   1.000
_cell.angle_alpha   90.00
_cell.angle_beta   90.00
_cell.angle_gamma   90.00
#
_symmetry.space_group_name_H-M   'P 1'
#
loop_
_entity.id
_entity.type
_entity.pdbx_description
1 polymer ?
#
loop_
_entity_poly.entity_id
_entity_poly.type
_entity_poly.pdbx_seq_one_letter_code
_entity_poly.pdbx_strand_id
1 'polypeptide(L)'
;ELLYAQVVKTVRRRRLVQLTHRAVFGTQTAIEQVLASYGWQINTAFIERVNLSIRQHAAAVGRRVSTLCKGEAGLRDQLALYHVYYNFVLPHASLRQPLMVAEPIRSGGSAKLWLPCTPAMAAGLTDRVWSLREVLMFRVPPWPQPQMV
;
A
#
# COMPACT_ATOMS: atom_id res chain seq x y z
N GLU A 1 18.26 6.46 -12.72
CA GLU A 1 17.44 6.77 -13.92
C GLU A 1 15.98 6.40 -13.64
N LEU A 2 15.01 7.16 -14.15
CA LEU A 2 13.59 6.84 -13.99
C LEU A 2 13.22 5.71 -14.97
N LEU A 3 12.68 4.61 -14.44
CA LEU A 3 12.17 3.48 -15.23
C LEU A 3 10.65 3.42 -15.08
N TYR A 4 9.92 3.48 -16.20
CA TYR A 4 8.45 3.52 -16.19
C TYR A 4 7.88 2.83 -17.42
N ALA A 5 6.99 1.87 -17.19
CA ALA A 5 6.24 1.16 -18.22
C ALA A 5 4.73 1.31 -18.02
N GLN A 6 4.00 1.23 -19.13
CA GLN A 6 2.55 1.20 -19.18
C GLN A 6 2.05 -0.16 -19.65
N VAL A 7 0.96 -0.62 -19.03
CA VAL A 7 0.16 -1.73 -19.54
C VAL A 7 -1.01 -1.13 -20.33
N VAL A 8 -0.93 -1.21 -21.65
CA VAL A 8 -1.95 -0.70 -22.56
C VAL A 8 -2.96 -1.81 -22.85
N LYS A 9 -4.21 -1.56 -22.46
CA LYS A 9 -5.33 -2.51 -22.59
C LYS A 9 -6.17 -2.14 -23.80
N THR A 10 -6.23 -3.00 -24.82
CA THR A 10 -7.13 -2.86 -25.97
C THR A 10 -8.45 -3.58 -25.69
N VAL A 11 -9.54 -2.82 -25.63
CA VAL A 11 -10.87 -3.33 -25.26
C VAL A 11 -11.84 -3.19 -26.43
N ARG A 12 -12.54 -4.27 -26.79
CA ARG A 12 -13.60 -4.28 -27.83
C ARG A 12 -14.89 -4.82 -27.22
N ARG A 13 -16.02 -4.13 -27.43
CA ARG A 13 -17.33 -4.53 -26.88
C ARG A 13 -17.28 -4.88 -25.37
N ARG A 14 -16.59 -4.05 -24.58
CA ARG A 14 -16.36 -4.22 -23.12
C ARG A 14 -15.56 -5.46 -22.71
N ARG A 15 -14.91 -6.15 -23.65
CA ARG A 15 -14.01 -7.26 -23.36
C ARG A 15 -12.57 -6.87 -23.67
N LEU A 16 -11.64 -7.22 -22.79
CA LEU A 16 -10.21 -7.10 -23.06
C LEU A 16 -9.86 -8.07 -24.20
N VAL A 17 -9.26 -7.55 -25.27
CA VAL A 17 -8.88 -8.35 -26.45
C VAL A 17 -7.36 -8.48 -26.55
N GLN A 18 -6.62 -7.46 -26.14
CA GLN A 18 -5.17 -7.45 -26.19
C GLN A 18 -4.60 -6.62 -25.06
N LEU A 19 -3.43 -7.02 -24.58
CA LEU A 19 -2.65 -6.31 -23.60
C LEU A 19 -1.24 -6.14 -24.16
N THR A 20 -0.73 -4.92 -24.19
CA THR A 20 0.62 -4.60 -24.64
C THR A 20 1.38 -3.82 -23.58
N HIS A 21 2.70 -4.01 -23.52
CA HIS A 21 3.58 -3.25 -22.66
C HIS A 21 4.27 -2.16 -23.47
N ARG A 22 4.35 -0.96 -22.88
CA ARG A 22 5.03 0.18 -23.47
C ARG A 22 5.99 0.78 -22.45
N ALA A 23 7.30 0.69 -22.71
CA ALA A 23 8.28 1.48 -21.98
C ALA A 23 8.10 2.97 -22.34
N VAL A 24 7.97 3.81 -21.33
CA VAL A 24 7.82 5.27 -21.47
C VAL A 24 9.11 5.98 -21.04
N PHE A 25 9.72 5.52 -19.94
CA PHE A 25 11.04 5.98 -19.49
C PHE A 25 11.95 4.78 -19.27
N GLY A 26 13.19 4.86 -19.78
CA GLY A 26 14.15 3.76 -19.84
C GLY A 26 13.88 2.77 -20.97
N THR A 27 14.73 1.75 -21.09
CA THR A 27 14.56 0.67 -22.08
C THR A 27 13.70 -0.46 -21.52
N GLN A 28 12.99 -1.17 -22.40
CA GLN A 28 12.18 -2.33 -22.02
C GLN A 28 13.02 -3.37 -21.25
N THR A 29 14.23 -3.65 -21.74
CA THR A 29 15.16 -4.60 -21.13
C THR A 29 15.59 -4.17 -19.73
N ALA A 30 15.88 -2.89 -19.51
CA ALA A 30 16.24 -2.40 -18.17
C ALA A 30 15.09 -2.56 -17.17
N ILE A 31 13.86 -2.25 -17.60
CA ILE A 31 12.66 -2.44 -16.77
C ILE A 31 12.47 -3.92 -16.42
N GLU A 32 12.57 -4.79 -17.41
CA GLU A 32 12.43 -6.24 -17.21
C GLU A 32 13.51 -6.82 -16.31
N GLN A 33 14.76 -6.38 -16.44
CA GLN A 33 15.86 -6.81 -15.56
C GLN A 33 15.61 -6.45 -14.10
N VAL A 34 15.16 -5.21 -13.83
CA VAL A 34 14.83 -4.77 -12.47
C VAL A 34 13.67 -5.61 -11.91
N LEU A 35 12.60 -5.80 -12.68
CA LEU A 35 11.45 -6.60 -12.23
C LEU A 35 11.80 -8.08 -12.04
N ALA A 36 12.66 -8.65 -12.90
CA ALA A 36 13.11 -10.03 -12.81
C ALA A 36 13.86 -10.32 -11.50
N SER A 37 14.59 -9.34 -10.95
CA SER A 37 15.25 -9.50 -9.64
C SER A 37 14.28 -9.76 -8.48
N TYR A 38 13.01 -9.37 -8.65
CA TYR A 38 11.92 -9.62 -7.70
C TYR A 38 10.99 -10.76 -8.14
N GLY A 39 11.31 -11.44 -9.26
CA GLY A 39 10.42 -12.43 -9.89
C GLY A 39 9.13 -11.82 -10.45
N TRP A 40 9.15 -10.53 -10.79
CA TRP A 40 7.99 -9.80 -11.28
C TRP A 40 8.04 -9.55 -12.79
N GLN A 41 6.88 -9.25 -13.34
CA GLN A 41 6.68 -8.82 -14.72
C GLN A 41 5.94 -7.49 -14.74
N ILE A 42 5.99 -6.77 -15.87
CA ILE A 42 5.22 -5.53 -16.04
C ILE A 42 3.73 -5.86 -15.89
N ASN A 43 3.10 -5.35 -14.85
CA ASN A 43 1.67 -5.51 -14.61
C ASN A 43 1.16 -4.36 -13.74
N THR A 44 -0.16 -4.24 -13.62
CA THR A 44 -0.80 -3.22 -12.76
C THR A 44 -1.42 -3.82 -11.50
N ALA A 45 -1.16 -5.09 -11.16
CA ALA A 45 -1.86 -5.78 -10.08
C ALA A 45 -1.69 -5.06 -8.72
N PHE A 46 -0.49 -4.51 -8.47
CA PHE A 46 -0.21 -3.78 -7.23
C PHE A 46 -1.01 -2.46 -7.13
N ILE A 47 -0.97 -1.61 -8.17
CA ILE A 47 -1.71 -0.34 -8.14
C ILE A 47 -3.23 -0.56 -8.15
N GLU A 48 -3.71 -1.60 -8.84
CA GLU A 48 -5.14 -1.95 -8.83
C GLU A 48 -5.58 -2.44 -7.45
N ARG A 49 -4.73 -3.21 -6.75
CA ARG A 49 -4.99 -3.62 -5.35
C ARG A 49 -5.02 -2.41 -4.42
N VAL A 50 -4.06 -1.50 -4.54
CA VAL A 50 -4.05 -0.23 -3.77
C VAL A 50 -5.31 0.58 -4.03
N ASN A 51 -5.70 0.75 -5.30
CA ASN A 51 -6.93 1.44 -5.67
C ASN A 51 -8.18 0.79 -5.05
N LEU A 52 -8.26 -0.55 -5.05
CA LEU A 52 -9.36 -1.25 -4.40
C LEU A 52 -9.37 -1.00 -2.89
N SER A 53 -8.22 -1.11 -2.22
CA SER A 53 -8.10 -0.85 -0.78
C SER A 53 -8.51 0.58 -0.42
N ILE A 54 -8.09 1.58 -1.20
CA ILE A 54 -8.53 2.97 -1.02
C ILE A 54 -10.06 3.07 -1.14
N ARG A 55 -10.66 2.50 -2.18
CA ARG A 55 -12.14 2.55 -2.36
C ARG A 55 -12.91 1.87 -1.23
N GLN A 56 -12.34 0.85 -0.60
CA GLN A 56 -12.96 0.17 0.54
C GLN A 56 -12.92 1.02 1.83
N HIS A 57 -11.97 1.95 1.95
CA HIS A 57 -11.79 2.78 3.16
C HIS A 57 -12.32 4.21 2.98
N ALA A 58 -12.24 4.76 1.77
CA ALA A 58 -12.70 6.10 1.43
C ALA A 58 -13.88 5.99 0.46
N ALA A 59 -15.10 5.99 0.99
CA ALA A 59 -16.33 5.80 0.23
C ALA A 59 -16.46 6.78 -0.94
N ALA A 60 -15.95 8.00 -0.80
CA ALA A 60 -15.97 9.03 -1.84
C ALA A 60 -15.12 8.73 -3.08
N VAL A 61 -14.14 7.82 -2.97
CA VAL A 61 -13.30 7.38 -4.09
C VAL A 61 -13.92 6.19 -4.83
N GLY A 62 -15.03 5.66 -4.32
CA GLY A 62 -15.75 4.54 -4.93
C GLY A 62 -16.25 4.85 -6.35
N ARG A 63 -16.37 3.79 -7.15
CA ARG A 63 -16.88 3.92 -8.53
C ARG A 63 -18.41 3.95 -8.50
N ARG A 64 -19.02 5.09 -8.85
CA ARG A 64 -20.48 5.32 -8.85
C ARG A 64 -21.09 5.19 -7.45
N VAL A 65 -20.72 6.12 -6.58
CA VAL A 65 -21.21 6.21 -5.20
C VAL A 65 -22.10 7.44 -5.01
N SER A 66 -23.04 7.37 -4.07
CA SER A 66 -23.81 8.52 -3.60
C SER A 66 -23.06 9.36 -2.56
N THR A 67 -22.01 8.81 -1.95
CA THR A 67 -21.15 9.48 -0.96
C THR A 67 -20.12 10.37 -1.65
N LEU A 68 -20.57 11.42 -2.33
CA LEU A 68 -19.66 12.36 -3.01
C LEU A 68 -18.91 13.25 -2.00
N CYS A 69 -17.62 13.50 -2.26
CA CYS A 69 -16.89 14.53 -1.53
C CYS A 69 -17.35 15.93 -2.00
N LYS A 70 -17.65 16.80 -1.03
CA LYS A 70 -18.11 18.19 -1.30
C LYS A 70 -16.98 19.15 -1.68
N GLY A 71 -15.72 18.74 -1.53
CA GLY A 71 -14.55 19.55 -1.84
C GLY A 71 -13.26 18.77 -1.72
N GLU A 72 -12.21 19.33 -2.29
CA GLU A 72 -10.87 18.72 -2.37
C GLU A 72 -10.24 18.52 -0.98
N ALA A 73 -10.41 19.48 -0.07
CA ALA A 73 -9.88 19.40 1.30
C ALA A 73 -10.44 18.17 2.05
N GLY A 74 -11.75 17.98 2.05
CA GLY A 74 -12.36 16.82 2.73
C GLY A 74 -11.98 15.48 2.10
N LEU A 75 -11.69 15.44 0.79
CA LEU A 75 -11.14 14.23 0.16
C LEU A 75 -9.70 13.97 0.60
N ARG A 76 -8.86 15.01 0.66
CA ARG A 76 -7.49 14.91 1.19
C ARG A 76 -7.48 14.40 2.63
N ASP A 77 -8.35 14.90 3.49
CA ASP A 77 -8.42 14.48 4.90
C ASP A 77 -8.80 12.99 5.04
N GLN A 78 -9.78 12.52 4.25
CA GLN A 78 -10.14 11.10 4.22
C GLN A 78 -8.98 10.21 3.74
N LEU A 79 -8.28 10.64 2.69
CA LEU A 79 -7.12 9.90 2.16
C LEU A 79 -5.94 9.92 3.13
N ALA A 80 -5.70 11.04 3.82
CA ALA A 80 -4.68 11.14 4.85
C ALA A 80 -4.96 10.16 5.99
N LEU A 81 -6.19 10.13 6.51
CA LEU A 81 -6.58 9.18 7.54
C LEU A 81 -6.41 7.73 7.06
N TYR A 82 -6.83 7.41 5.83
CA TYR A 82 -6.61 6.09 5.24
C TYR A 82 -5.13 5.74 5.19
N HIS A 83 -4.27 6.62 4.69
CA HIS A 83 -2.84 6.35 4.57
C HIS A 83 -2.21 6.09 5.93
N VAL A 84 -2.54 6.88 6.95
CA VAL A 84 -1.95 6.66 8.27
C VAL A 84 -2.48 5.37 8.90
N TYR A 85 -3.79 5.10 8.80
CA TYR A 85 -4.38 3.87 9.30
C TYR A 85 -3.79 2.61 8.62
N TYR A 86 -3.73 2.60 7.29
CA TYR A 86 -3.21 1.47 6.51
C TYR A 86 -1.74 1.21 6.80
N ASN A 87 -0.91 2.27 6.89
CA ASN A 87 0.53 2.10 7.04
C ASN A 87 0.98 1.85 8.48
N PHE A 88 0.34 2.47 9.48
CA PHE A 88 0.82 2.43 10.87
C PHE A 88 -0.02 1.52 11.78
N VAL A 89 -1.31 1.37 11.51
CA VAL A 89 -2.25 0.71 12.42
C VAL A 89 -2.58 -0.72 12.00
N LEU A 90 -2.76 -0.96 10.70
CA LEU A 90 -3.24 -2.25 10.19
C LEU A 90 -2.09 -3.22 9.89
N PRO A 91 -1.96 -4.36 10.59
CA PRO A 91 -0.97 -5.38 10.23
C PRO A 91 -1.42 -6.16 8.98
N HIS A 92 -0.48 -6.51 8.11
CA HIS A 92 -0.76 -7.24 6.88
C HIS A 92 -0.23 -8.66 6.93
N ALA A 93 -1.06 -9.63 6.54
CA ALA A 93 -0.68 -11.04 6.52
C ALA A 93 0.50 -11.34 5.59
N SER A 94 0.69 -10.59 4.50
CA SER A 94 1.82 -10.75 3.59
C SER A 94 3.13 -10.16 4.12
N LEU A 95 3.08 -9.35 5.18
CA LEU A 95 4.25 -8.72 5.80
C LEU A 95 4.66 -9.37 7.11
N ARG A 96 3.84 -10.29 7.65
CA ARG A 96 4.07 -10.94 8.94
C ARG A 96 5.47 -11.57 9.00
N GLN A 97 6.14 -11.39 10.12
CA GLN A 97 7.50 -11.90 10.32
C GLN A 97 7.46 -13.22 11.11
N PRO A 98 8.33 -14.19 10.80
CA PRO A 98 8.36 -15.44 11.57
C PRO A 98 8.85 -15.19 12.99
N LEU A 99 8.22 -15.83 13.97
CA LEU A 99 8.72 -15.91 15.33
C LEU A 99 9.89 -16.88 15.39
N MET A 100 11.00 -16.47 15.99
CA MET A 100 12.16 -17.36 16.20
C MET A 100 11.83 -18.53 17.14
N VAL A 101 10.90 -18.33 18.08
CA VAL A 101 10.41 -19.36 18.99
C VAL A 101 8.89 -19.34 18.97
N ALA A 102 8.27 -20.48 18.68
CA ALA A 102 6.82 -20.60 18.69
C ALA A 102 6.28 -20.40 20.12
N GLU A 103 5.40 -19.43 20.31
CA GLU A 103 4.81 -19.19 21.63
C GLU A 103 3.62 -20.15 21.84
N PRO A 104 3.61 -20.98 22.89
CA PRO A 104 2.45 -21.80 23.23
C PRO A 104 1.29 -20.89 23.65
N ILE A 105 0.11 -21.11 23.06
CA ILE A 105 -1.11 -20.40 23.48
C ILE A 105 -1.62 -21.07 24.76
N ARG A 106 -1.94 -20.26 25.78
CA ARG A 106 -2.41 -20.71 27.12
C ARG A 106 -3.67 -21.60 27.11
N SER A 107 -4.36 -21.74 25.98
CA SER A 107 -5.62 -22.47 25.84
C SER A 107 -5.64 -23.33 24.56
N GLY A 108 -4.94 -24.46 24.56
CA GLY A 108 -5.17 -25.59 23.63
C GLY A 108 -5.13 -25.32 22.11
N GLY A 109 -4.63 -24.15 21.67
CA GLY A 109 -4.58 -23.74 20.27
C GLY A 109 -3.21 -23.97 19.62
N SER A 110 -3.15 -23.81 18.29
CA SER A 110 -1.89 -23.85 17.55
C SER A 110 -0.92 -22.78 18.04
N ALA A 111 0.37 -23.13 18.15
CA ALA A 111 1.39 -22.19 18.59
C ALA A 111 1.46 -20.95 17.69
N LYS A 112 1.73 -19.79 18.27
CA LYS A 112 1.88 -18.55 17.53
C LYS A 112 3.23 -18.56 16.81
N LEU A 113 3.19 -18.48 15.49
CA LEU A 113 4.38 -18.56 14.62
C LEU A 113 4.74 -17.23 13.94
N TRP A 114 3.89 -16.21 14.05
CA TRP A 114 4.03 -14.98 13.29
C TRP A 114 3.87 -13.74 14.17
N LEU A 115 4.72 -12.76 13.94
CA LEU A 115 4.59 -11.40 14.45
C LEU A 115 3.80 -10.54 13.45
N PRO A 116 2.85 -9.71 13.94
CA PRO A 116 2.19 -8.72 13.10
C PRO A 116 3.21 -7.71 12.58
N CYS A 117 3.04 -7.29 11.33
CA CYS A 117 3.90 -6.30 10.69
C CYS A 117 3.05 -5.39 9.81
N THR A 118 3.22 -4.08 9.97
CA THR A 118 2.56 -3.04 9.16
C THR A 118 3.47 -2.59 8.02
N PRO A 119 2.95 -1.91 6.99
CA PRO A 119 3.78 -1.35 5.93
C PRO A 119 4.83 -0.37 6.47
N ALA A 120 4.49 0.45 7.47
CA ALA A 120 5.45 1.36 8.10
C ALA A 120 6.55 0.60 8.85
N MET A 121 6.24 -0.54 9.46
CA MET A 121 7.26 -1.43 10.04
C MET A 121 8.17 -2.03 8.97
N ALA A 122 7.59 -2.56 7.89
CA ALA A 122 8.36 -3.13 6.79
C ALA A 122 9.26 -2.09 6.09
N ALA A 123 8.85 -0.81 6.09
CA ALA A 123 9.64 0.31 5.59
C ALA A 123 10.65 0.88 6.60
N GLY A 124 10.70 0.36 7.84
CA GLY A 124 11.60 0.83 8.89
C GLY A 124 11.24 2.20 9.50
N LEU A 125 10.01 2.67 9.31
CA LEU A 125 9.53 3.95 9.86
C LEU A 125 9.10 3.86 11.33
N THR A 126 8.82 2.64 11.80
CA THR A 126 8.42 2.33 13.18
C THR A 126 8.78 0.88 13.48
N ASP A 127 9.02 0.55 14.74
CA ASP A 127 9.31 -0.81 15.22
C ASP A 127 8.08 -1.54 15.77
N ARG A 128 6.95 -0.83 15.87
CA ARG A 128 5.71 -1.32 16.46
C ARG A 128 4.48 -1.04 15.61
N VAL A 129 3.43 -1.83 15.85
CA VAL A 129 2.07 -1.54 15.41
C VAL A 129 1.52 -0.41 16.28
N TRP A 130 0.99 0.64 15.66
CA TRP A 130 0.33 1.73 16.37
C TRP A 130 -1.15 1.44 16.54
N SER A 131 -1.75 1.91 17.61
CA SER A 131 -3.20 2.00 17.72
C SER A 131 -3.72 3.25 17.00
N LEU A 132 -4.99 3.22 16.59
CA LEU A 132 -5.64 4.39 15.99
C LEU A 132 -5.61 5.60 16.94
N ARG A 133 -5.77 5.36 18.26
CA ARG A 133 -5.69 6.42 19.27
C ARG A 133 -4.31 7.07 19.29
N GLU A 134 -3.24 6.28 19.29
CA GLU A 134 -1.88 6.83 19.33
C GLU A 134 -1.59 7.68 18.09
N VAL A 135 -1.98 7.18 16.91
CA VAL A 135 -1.85 7.92 15.66
C VAL A 135 -2.58 9.27 15.72
N LEU A 136 -3.83 9.28 16.16
CA LEU A 136 -4.65 10.50 16.18
C LEU A 136 -4.17 11.51 17.24
N MET A 137 -3.52 11.03 18.30
CA MET A 137 -2.98 11.87 19.38
C MET A 137 -1.53 12.27 19.14
N PHE A 138 -0.87 11.72 18.11
CA PHE A 138 0.52 12.00 17.81
C PHE A 138 0.67 13.45 17.33
N ARG A 139 1.47 14.23 18.06
CA ARG A 139 1.79 15.61 17.68
C ARG A 139 2.94 15.59 16.69
N VAL A 140 2.63 15.85 15.42
CA VAL A 140 3.64 16.03 14.40
C VAL A 140 4.38 17.34 14.69
N PRO A 141 5.72 17.36 14.74
CA PRO A 141 6.48 18.60 14.86
C PRO A 141 6.17 19.52 13.67
N PRO A 142 6.18 20.85 13.86
CA PRO A 142 5.87 21.79 12.80
C PRO A 142 6.83 21.60 11.60
N TRP A 143 6.27 21.69 10.39
CA TRP A 143 7.04 21.68 9.15
C TRP A 143 7.30 23.13 8.68
N PRO A 144 8.49 23.48 8.18
CA PRO A 144 9.67 22.62 8.00
C PRO A 144 10.37 22.31 9.32
N GLN A 145 10.85 21.07 9.45
CA GLN A 145 11.76 20.75 10.55
C GLN A 145 13.08 21.51 10.33
N PRO A 146 13.66 22.13 11.37
CA PRO A 146 14.97 22.75 11.24
C PRO A 146 15.97 21.70 10.76
N GLN A 147 16.69 21.99 9.68
CA GLN A 147 17.78 21.13 9.21
C GLN A 147 18.78 20.98 10.36
N MET A 148 19.08 19.74 10.73
CA MET A 148 20.21 19.45 11.59
C MET A 148 21.47 19.84 10.80
N VAL A 149 22.17 20.88 11.28
CA VAL A 149 23.48 21.32 10.80
C VAL A 149 24.56 20.40 11.36
#